data_AF-A0A0F9EAL7-F1
#
_entry.id   AF-A0A0F9EAL7-F1
#
_cell.length_a   1.000
_cell.length_b   1.000
_cell.length_c   1.000
_cell.angle_alpha   90.00
_cell.angle_beta   90.00
_cell.angle_gamma   90.00
#
_symmetry.space_group_name_H-M   'P 1'
#
loop_
_entity.id
_entity.type
_entity.pdbx_description
1 polymer ?
#
loop_
_entity_poly.entity_id
_entity_poly.type
_entity_poly.pdbx_seq_one_letter_code
_entity_poly.pdbx_strand_id
1 'polypeptide(L)'
;MYKQHKCFNPSCNNETNNLKFCSRSCASIINNKEFPKRRLTNTCSECGTKIRSNRKYCKDHNNLYTSRWKDLTLDYVRSVYKYQPHSRVRIIARKVYMQSNKPKSCEICNYARFFHVCHKKPIYMFSNDTKLSVINDINNLIALCPNHHRELDNGYLTI
;
A
#
# COMPACT_ATOMS: atom_id res chain seq x y z
N MET A 1 -53.59 -4.81 -2.64
CA MET A 1 -52.36 -4.12 -3.07
C MET A 1 -51.27 -4.39 -2.03
N TYR A 2 -50.10 -4.88 -2.42
CA TYR A 2 -48.99 -5.08 -1.48
C TYR A 2 -48.38 -3.71 -1.13
N LYS A 3 -48.16 -3.46 0.17
CA LYS A 3 -47.56 -2.22 0.66
C LYS A 3 -46.07 -2.21 0.31
N GLN A 4 -45.63 -1.24 -0.47
CA GLN A 4 -44.22 -1.04 -0.79
C GLN A 4 -43.50 -0.32 0.36
N HIS A 5 -42.30 -0.78 0.68
CA HIS A 5 -41.41 -0.25 1.72
C HIS A 5 -40.12 0.24 1.09
N LYS A 6 -39.46 1.21 1.71
CA LYS A 6 -38.08 1.57 1.33
C LYS A 6 -37.10 0.54 1.88
N CYS A 7 -36.10 0.20 1.08
CA CYS A 7 -35.00 -0.64 1.53
C CYS A 7 -34.27 0.01 2.72
N PHE A 8 -34.00 -0.78 3.77
CA PHE A 8 -33.32 -0.28 4.96
C PHE A 8 -31.80 -0.07 4.77
N ASN A 9 -31.23 -0.52 3.64
CA ASN A 9 -29.84 -0.21 3.33
C ASN A 9 -29.70 1.26 2.89
N PRO A 10 -29.00 2.15 3.64
CA PRO A 10 -28.94 3.58 3.33
C PRO A 10 -28.29 3.90 1.98
N SER A 11 -27.49 2.97 1.44
CA SER A 11 -26.87 3.10 0.12
C SER A 11 -27.76 2.58 -1.01
N CYS A 12 -29.00 2.18 -0.72
CA CYS A 12 -29.95 1.62 -1.67
C CYS A 12 -31.27 2.40 -1.63
N ASN A 13 -31.65 2.98 -2.76
CA ASN A 13 -32.88 3.76 -2.88
C ASN A 13 -34.07 2.97 -3.47
N ASN A 14 -33.97 1.64 -3.51
CA ASN A 14 -35.02 0.83 -4.11
C ASN A 14 -36.21 0.65 -3.18
N GLU A 15 -37.41 0.71 -3.76
CA GLU A 15 -38.63 0.25 -3.12
C GLU A 15 -38.73 -1.27 -3.19
N THR A 16 -39.38 -1.86 -2.19
CA THR A 16 -39.47 -3.31 -2.07
C THR A 16 -40.77 -3.73 -1.40
N ASN A 17 -41.32 -4.85 -1.86
CA ASN A 17 -42.44 -5.51 -1.20
C ASN A 17 -42.00 -6.30 0.05
N ASN A 18 -40.69 -6.46 0.28
CA ASN A 18 -40.15 -7.04 1.51
C ASN A 18 -40.07 -5.95 2.59
N LEU A 19 -40.51 -6.28 3.80
CA LEU A 19 -40.55 -5.37 4.95
C LEU A 19 -39.23 -4.66 5.27
N LYS A 20 -38.06 -5.24 4.95
CA LYS A 20 -36.77 -4.68 5.36
C LYS A 20 -35.78 -4.42 4.23
N PHE A 21 -35.59 -5.37 3.32
CA PHE A 21 -34.50 -5.28 2.33
C PHE A 21 -34.97 -5.70 0.94
N CYS A 22 -34.54 -4.95 -0.08
CA CYS A 22 -34.87 -5.27 -1.47
C CYS A 22 -34.12 -6.50 -2.01
N SER A 23 -33.03 -6.93 -1.37
CA SER A 23 -32.23 -8.08 -1.80
C SER A 23 -31.43 -8.69 -0.65
N ARG A 24 -30.98 -9.95 -0.84
CA ARG A 24 -30.04 -10.63 0.07
C ARG A 24 -28.74 -9.83 0.24
N SER A 25 -28.30 -9.13 -0.80
CA SER A 25 -27.10 -8.28 -0.76
C SER A 25 -27.29 -7.10 0.18
N CYS A 26 -28.42 -6.39 0.11
CA CYS A 26 -28.72 -5.29 1.02
C CYS A 26 -28.82 -5.75 2.48
N ALA A 27 -29.48 -6.89 2.72
CA ALA A 27 -29.52 -7.50 4.04
C ALA A 27 -28.10 -7.85 4.54
N SER A 28 -27.26 -8.43 3.69
CA SER A 28 -25.89 -8.81 4.04
C SER A 28 -25.00 -7.61 4.36
N ILE A 29 -25.12 -6.49 3.64
CA ILE A 29 -24.35 -5.27 3.91
C ILE A 29 -24.63 -4.76 5.32
N ILE A 30 -25.91 -4.65 5.68
CA ILE A 30 -26.32 -4.17 7.01
C ILE A 30 -25.96 -5.19 8.09
N ASN A 31 -26.26 -6.46 7.89
CA ASN A 31 -25.93 -7.50 8.86
C ASN A 31 -24.42 -7.62 9.11
N ASN A 32 -23.58 -7.51 8.07
CA ASN A 32 -22.12 -7.56 8.24
C ASN A 32 -21.58 -6.35 9.01
N LYS A 33 -22.28 -5.22 8.99
CA LYS A 33 -21.92 -4.00 9.72
C LYS A 33 -22.37 -4.08 11.18
N GLU A 34 -23.64 -4.41 11.41
CA GLU A 34 -24.24 -4.49 12.75
C GLU A 34 -23.77 -5.72 13.55
N PHE A 35 -23.61 -6.85 12.86
CA PHE A 35 -23.24 -8.14 13.43
C PHE A 35 -21.99 -8.71 12.74
N PRO A 36 -20.83 -8.04 12.88
CA PRO A 36 -19.61 -8.49 12.23
C PRO A 36 -19.20 -9.87 12.76
N LYS A 37 -19.00 -10.83 11.84
CA LYS A 37 -18.54 -12.20 12.17
C LYS A 37 -17.24 -12.22 12.99
N ARG A 38 -16.37 -11.22 12.80
CA ARG A 38 -15.05 -11.13 13.46
C ARG A 38 -15.02 -9.91 14.38
N ARG A 39 -14.91 -10.16 15.68
CA ARG A 39 -14.74 -9.10 16.69
C ARG A 39 -13.29 -8.59 16.69
N LEU A 40 -13.12 -7.33 17.04
CA LEU A 40 -11.80 -6.74 17.29
C LEU A 40 -11.34 -7.16 18.69
N THR A 41 -10.26 -7.93 18.77
CA THR A 41 -9.78 -8.54 20.01
C THR A 41 -8.48 -7.93 20.54
N ASN A 42 -7.75 -7.17 19.72
CA ASN A 42 -6.51 -6.53 20.14
C ASN A 42 -6.69 -5.02 20.29
N THR A 43 -5.71 -4.33 20.89
CA THR A 43 -5.69 -2.88 21.07
C THR A 43 -4.45 -2.28 20.40
N CYS A 44 -4.58 -1.05 19.91
CA CYS A 44 -3.46 -0.30 19.37
C CYS A 44 -2.42 -0.04 20.47
N SER A 45 -1.16 -0.38 20.23
CA SER A 45 -0.08 -0.16 21.22
C SER A 45 0.21 1.32 21.53
N GLU A 46 -0.29 2.27 20.72
CA GLU A 46 -0.06 3.71 20.91
C GLU A 46 -1.27 4.43 21.53
N CYS A 47 -2.50 4.00 21.23
CA CYS A 47 -3.72 4.74 21.61
C CYS A 47 -4.87 3.89 22.16
N GLY A 48 -4.67 2.58 22.32
CA GLY A 48 -5.65 1.68 22.93
C GLY A 48 -6.89 1.34 22.08
N THR A 49 -7.10 1.99 20.92
CA THR A 49 -8.25 1.70 20.04
C THR A 49 -8.33 0.23 19.67
N LYS A 50 -9.54 -0.36 19.66
CA LYS A 50 -9.73 -1.77 19.27
C LYS A 50 -9.33 -1.99 17.81
N ILE A 51 -8.58 -3.07 17.58
CA ILE A 51 -8.05 -3.47 16.28
C ILE A 51 -8.16 -4.98 16.07
N ARG A 52 -7.91 -5.42 14.84
CA ARG A 52 -7.85 -6.86 14.51
C ARG A 52 -6.70 -7.50 15.25
N SER A 53 -6.87 -8.78 15.62
CA SER A 53 -5.88 -9.58 16.34
C SER A 53 -4.47 -9.54 15.73
N ASN A 54 -4.39 -9.51 14.40
CA ASN A 54 -3.13 -9.53 13.66
C ASN A 54 -2.47 -8.16 13.48
N ARG A 55 -3.03 -7.09 14.03
CA ARG A 55 -2.46 -5.73 13.93
C ARG A 55 -1.87 -5.31 15.27
N LYS A 56 -0.76 -4.57 15.20
CA LYS A 56 -0.14 -3.90 16.35
C LYS A 56 -0.65 -2.46 16.54
N TYR A 57 -0.95 -1.78 15.44
CA TYR A 57 -1.38 -0.37 15.44
C TYR A 57 -2.75 -0.20 14.75
N CYS A 58 -3.49 0.85 15.13
CA CYS A 58 -4.69 1.28 14.42
C CYS A 58 -4.36 1.83 13.02
N LYS A 59 -5.38 2.15 12.22
CA LYS A 59 -5.17 2.63 10.84
C LYS A 59 -4.28 3.87 10.81
N ASP A 60 -4.48 4.80 11.73
CA ASP A 60 -3.77 6.09 11.75
C ASP A 60 -2.34 5.92 12.24
N HIS A 61 -2.12 5.21 13.35
CA HIS A 61 -0.77 4.92 13.87
C HIS A 61 0.03 3.97 12.97
N ASN A 62 -0.62 3.06 12.24
CA ASN A 62 0.04 2.25 11.23
C ASN A 62 0.53 3.11 10.05
N ASN A 63 -0.23 4.14 9.67
CA ASN A 63 0.19 5.09 8.65
C ASN A 63 1.42 5.91 9.11
N LEU A 64 1.48 6.31 10.39
CA LEU A 64 2.65 6.97 10.97
C LEU A 64 3.91 6.08 10.94
N TYR A 65 3.77 4.77 11.19
CA TYR A 65 4.87 3.83 10.96
C TYR A 65 5.29 3.74 9.49
N THR A 66 4.34 3.91 8.55
CA THR A 66 4.67 4.04 7.11
C THR A 66 5.13 5.43 6.68
N SER A 67 5.27 6.41 7.57
CA SER A 67 5.93 7.70 7.31
C SER A 67 7.29 7.83 8.01
N ARG A 68 7.49 7.13 9.14
CA ARG A 68 8.77 7.02 9.87
C ARG A 68 9.91 6.37 9.08
N TRP A 69 9.62 5.72 7.95
CA TRP A 69 10.65 5.07 7.15
C TRP A 69 11.76 6.02 6.70
N LYS A 70 11.47 7.32 6.55
CA LYS A 70 12.44 8.32 6.07
C LYS A 70 13.71 8.36 6.92
N ASP A 71 13.58 8.16 8.23
CA ASP A 71 14.68 8.24 9.18
C ASP A 71 15.33 6.90 9.49
N LEU A 72 14.76 5.79 9.02
CA LEU A 72 15.37 4.48 9.19
C LEU A 72 16.65 4.38 8.36
N THR A 73 17.69 3.79 8.93
CA THR A 73 18.92 3.46 8.21
C THR A 73 18.78 2.14 7.45
N LEU A 74 19.64 1.93 6.46
CA LEU A 74 19.72 0.65 5.75
C LEU A 74 20.07 -0.50 6.71
N ASP A 75 20.91 -0.23 7.71
CA ASP A 75 21.28 -1.17 8.77
C ASP A 75 20.07 -1.63 9.58
N TYR A 76 19.25 -0.69 10.06
CA TYR A 76 18.03 -1.01 10.80
C TYR A 76 17.09 -1.91 9.99
N VAL A 77 16.93 -1.66 8.68
CA VAL A 77 16.13 -2.53 7.82
C VAL A 77 16.73 -3.93 7.74
N ARG A 78 18.05 -4.05 7.60
CA ARG A 78 18.75 -5.34 7.52
C ARG A 78 18.66 -6.12 8.83
N SER A 79 18.72 -5.45 9.98
CA SER A 79 18.63 -6.10 11.30
C SER A 79 17.23 -6.61 11.61
N VAL A 80 16.19 -5.85 11.25
CA VAL A 80 14.78 -6.22 11.49
C VAL A 80 14.29 -7.27 10.48
N TYR A 81 14.66 -7.13 9.20
CA TYR A 81 14.17 -7.98 8.11
C TYR A 81 15.27 -8.92 7.60
N LYS A 82 15.50 -10.02 8.33
CA LYS A 82 16.54 -11.01 7.99
C LYS A 82 16.36 -11.62 6.60
N TYR A 83 15.12 -11.85 6.17
CA TYR A 83 14.81 -12.36 4.83
C TYR A 83 14.46 -11.22 3.88
N GLN A 84 15.19 -11.11 2.77
CA GLN A 84 14.97 -10.12 1.70
C GLN A 84 14.87 -8.66 2.21
N PRO A 85 15.86 -8.13 2.96
CA PRO A 85 15.81 -6.77 3.52
C PRO A 85 15.59 -5.69 2.45
N HIS A 86 16.16 -5.88 1.26
CA HIS A 86 16.01 -4.93 0.14
C HIS A 86 14.59 -4.89 -0.44
N SER A 87 13.77 -5.92 -0.20
CA SER A 87 12.36 -5.92 -0.61
C SER A 87 11.60 -4.77 0.05
N ARG A 88 11.88 -4.49 1.33
CA ARG A 88 11.26 -3.37 2.05
C ARG A 88 11.64 -2.01 1.45
N VAL A 89 12.91 -1.85 1.09
CA VAL A 89 13.43 -0.64 0.43
C VAL A 89 12.72 -0.42 -0.91
N ARG A 90 12.59 -1.46 -1.74
CA ARG A 90 11.89 -1.41 -3.03
C ARG A 90 10.40 -1.11 -2.93
N ILE A 91 9.71 -1.66 -1.92
CA ILE A 91 8.29 -1.35 -1.67
C ILE A 91 8.11 0.15 -1.38
N ILE A 92 9.01 0.73 -0.58
CA ILE A 92 9.01 2.15 -0.25
C ILE A 92 9.32 2.99 -1.50
N ALA A 93 10.34 2.63 -2.27
CA ALA A 93 10.68 3.30 -3.54
C ALA A 93 9.47 3.37 -4.47
N ARG A 94 8.77 2.25 -4.65
CA ARG A 94 7.55 2.21 -5.46
C ARG A 94 6.48 3.16 -4.92
N LYS A 95 6.26 3.20 -3.61
CA LYS A 95 5.29 4.12 -2.99
C LYS A 95 5.66 5.58 -3.25
N VAL A 96 6.92 5.96 -3.03
CA VAL A 96 7.44 7.32 -3.27
C VAL A 96 7.23 7.72 -4.72
N TYR A 97 7.62 6.86 -5.66
CA TYR A 97 7.47 7.13 -7.09
C TYR A 97 6.00 7.30 -7.51
N MET A 98 5.11 6.43 -7.04
CA MET A 98 3.67 6.50 -7.39
C MET A 98 2.97 7.73 -6.82
N GLN A 99 3.49 8.30 -5.73
CA GLN A 99 3.02 9.54 -5.11
C GLN A 99 3.63 10.80 -5.73
N SER A 100 4.62 10.65 -6.61
CA SER A 100 5.25 11.76 -7.32
C SER A 100 4.54 12.08 -8.63
N ASN A 101 4.95 13.20 -9.25
CA ASN A 101 4.51 13.60 -10.59
C ASN A 101 5.37 13.00 -11.72
N LYS A 102 6.27 12.04 -11.42
CA LYS A 102 7.09 11.40 -12.45
C LYS A 102 6.25 10.52 -13.39
N PRO A 103 6.68 10.37 -14.66
CA PRO A 103 5.96 9.55 -15.63
C PRO A 103 5.86 8.09 -15.16
N LYS A 104 4.68 7.50 -15.35
CA LYS A 104 4.39 6.09 -15.01
C LYS A 104 4.59 5.20 -16.24
N SER A 105 5.70 5.42 -16.92
CA SER A 105 6.12 4.75 -18.15
C SER A 105 7.64 4.61 -18.14
N CYS A 106 8.17 3.73 -18.98
CA CYS A 106 9.61 3.63 -19.17
C CYS A 106 10.18 4.99 -19.59
N GLU A 107 11.18 5.48 -18.87
CA GLU A 107 11.85 6.75 -19.19
C GLU A 107 12.62 6.68 -20.52
N ILE A 108 13.07 5.48 -20.92
CA ILE A 108 13.91 5.29 -22.11
C ILE A 108 13.08 5.17 -23.39
N CYS A 109 11.98 4.39 -23.36
CA CYS A 109 11.20 4.07 -24.55
C CYS A 109 9.71 4.42 -24.45
N ASN A 110 9.28 5.07 -23.38
CA ASN A 110 7.90 5.48 -23.12
C ASN A 110 6.85 4.34 -23.04
N TYR A 111 7.28 3.07 -22.96
CA TYR A 111 6.36 1.96 -22.74
C TYR A 111 5.61 2.11 -21.40
N ALA A 112 4.28 2.23 -21.46
CA ALA A 112 3.45 2.63 -20.31
C ALA A 112 2.65 1.48 -19.66
N ARG A 113 2.54 0.30 -20.30
CA ARG A 113 1.69 -0.79 -19.77
C ARG A 113 2.29 -1.47 -18.54
N PHE A 114 3.60 -1.73 -18.59
CA PHE A 114 4.33 -2.37 -17.48
C PHE A 114 5.67 -1.67 -17.26
N PHE A 115 5.89 -1.22 -16.04
CA PHE A 115 7.15 -0.62 -15.62
C PHE A 115 7.51 -1.04 -14.19
N HIS A 116 8.81 -1.07 -13.93
CA HIS A 116 9.43 -1.25 -12.63
C HIS A 116 9.99 0.09 -12.16
N VAL A 117 9.96 0.33 -10.85
CA VAL A 117 10.63 1.48 -10.23
C VAL A 117 11.98 1.00 -9.74
N CYS A 118 13.03 1.62 -10.25
CA CYS A 118 14.42 1.18 -10.14
C CYS A 118 15.25 2.30 -9.51
N HIS A 119 16.34 1.93 -8.85
CA HIS A 119 17.29 2.90 -8.30
C HIS A 119 18.38 3.17 -9.33
N LYS A 120 18.65 4.45 -9.65
CA LYS A 120 19.76 4.84 -10.52
C LYS A 120 21.10 4.48 -9.89
N LYS A 121 21.30 4.94 -8.64
CA LYS A 121 22.36 4.44 -7.75
C LYS A 121 21.82 3.22 -7.00
N PRO A 122 22.35 2.00 -7.22
CA PRO A 122 21.81 0.79 -6.63
C PRO A 122 22.02 0.73 -5.11
N ILE A 123 21.14 0.00 -4.42
CA ILE A 123 21.08 -0.07 -2.94
C ILE A 123 22.42 -0.50 -2.33
N TYR A 124 23.16 -1.40 -2.98
CA TYR A 124 24.43 -1.92 -2.46
C TYR A 124 25.56 -0.88 -2.45
N MET A 125 25.43 0.24 -3.18
CA MET A 125 26.40 1.35 -3.19
C MET A 125 26.18 2.37 -2.06
N PHE A 126 25.20 2.15 -1.18
CA PHE A 126 24.97 2.99 -0.01
C PHE A 126 25.56 2.34 1.25
N SER A 127 26.05 3.18 2.17
CA SER A 127 26.52 2.72 3.48
C SER A 127 25.35 2.22 4.33
N ASN A 128 25.65 1.38 5.33
CA ASN A 128 24.67 0.86 6.28
C ASN A 128 23.94 1.99 7.06
N ASP A 129 24.64 3.09 7.36
CA ASP A 129 24.08 4.23 8.08
C ASP A 129 23.24 5.17 7.19
N THR A 130 23.20 4.92 5.87
CA THR A 130 22.42 5.75 4.96
C THR A 130 20.93 5.65 5.28
N LYS A 131 20.28 6.79 5.46
CA LYS A 131 18.82 6.88 5.63
C LYS A 131 18.08 6.42 4.38
N LEU A 132 16.96 5.73 4.56
CA LEU A 132 16.11 5.30 3.45
C LEU A 132 15.56 6.49 2.65
N SER A 133 15.36 7.67 3.27
CA SER A 133 14.95 8.89 2.55
C SER A 133 15.94 9.29 1.45
N VAL A 134 17.23 9.06 1.68
CA VAL A 134 18.30 9.32 0.69
C VAL A 134 18.30 8.24 -0.38
N ILE A 135 18.20 6.97 0.01
CA ILE A 135 18.19 5.83 -0.95
C ILE A 135 16.98 5.91 -1.88
N ASN A 136 15.80 6.21 -1.32
CA ASN A 136 14.54 6.29 -2.05
C ASN A 136 14.17 7.73 -2.43
N ASP A 137 15.17 8.63 -2.51
CA ASP A 137 14.94 9.98 -3.03
C ASP A 137 14.37 9.90 -4.45
N ILE A 138 13.42 10.77 -4.77
CA ILE A 138 12.73 10.72 -6.07
C ILE A 138 13.71 10.88 -7.25
N ASN A 139 14.83 11.58 -7.06
CA ASN A 139 15.85 11.75 -8.09
C ASN A 139 16.70 10.49 -8.30
N ASN A 140 16.84 9.66 -7.26
CA ASN A 140 17.47 8.35 -7.36
C ASN A 140 16.53 7.28 -7.97
N LEU A 141 15.26 7.60 -8.21
CA LEU A 141 14.29 6.65 -8.77
C LEU A 141 13.99 6.93 -10.25
N ILE A 142 13.81 5.85 -11.01
CA ILE A 142 13.45 5.86 -12.43
C ILE A 142 12.44 4.75 -12.73
N ALA A 143 11.51 4.99 -13.66
CA ALA A 143 10.62 3.96 -14.18
C ALA A 143 11.19 3.34 -15.46
N LEU A 144 11.32 2.02 -15.50
CA LEU A 144 11.85 1.28 -16.65
C LEU A 144 10.92 0.12 -17.03
N CYS A 145 10.79 -0.18 -18.33
CA CYS A 145 10.14 -1.42 -18.76
C CYS A 145 11.04 -2.64 -18.45
N PRO A 146 10.52 -3.88 -18.53
CA PRO A 146 11.28 -5.08 -18.21
C PRO A 146 12.61 -5.23 -18.98
N ASN A 147 12.67 -4.75 -20.22
CA ASN A 147 13.89 -4.83 -21.06
C ASN A 147 14.96 -3.85 -20.56
N HIS A 148 14.65 -2.55 -20.52
CA HIS A 148 15.60 -1.53 -20.06
C HIS A 148 15.99 -1.71 -18.58
N HIS A 149 15.10 -2.28 -17.76
CA HIS A 149 15.44 -2.67 -16.39
C HIS A 149 16.57 -3.70 -16.37
N ARG A 150 16.47 -4.74 -17.19
CA ARG A 150 17.50 -5.77 -17.32
C ARG A 150 18.80 -5.21 -17.89
N GLU A 151 18.70 -4.31 -18.86
CA GLU A 151 19.87 -3.64 -19.44
C GLU A 151 20.61 -2.79 -18.40
N LEU A 152 19.88 -2.07 -17.54
CA LEU A 152 20.47 -1.34 -16.41
C LEU A 152 21.15 -2.29 -15.43
N ASP A 153 20.47 -3.34 -14.98
CA ASP A 153 21.00 -4.29 -14.01
C ASP A 153 22.28 -5.00 -14.52
N ASN A 154 22.39 -5.21 -15.83
CA ASN A 154 23.53 -5.86 -16.48
C ASN A 154 24.60 -4.87 -16.98
N GLY A 155 24.42 -3.57 -16.79
CA GLY A 155 25.38 -2.54 -17.23
C GLY A 155 25.39 -2.24 -18.73
N TYR A 156 24.39 -2.69 -19.49
CA TYR A 156 24.20 -2.31 -20.90
C TYR A 156 23.58 -0.92 -21.06
N LEU A 157 22.94 -0.40 -20.00
CA LEU A 157 22.33 0.93 -19.96
C LEU A 157 22.95 1.75 -18.82
N THR A 158 23.35 2.99 -19.11
CA THR A 158 23.89 3.96 -18.13
C THR A 158 22.95 5.16 -18.02
N ILE A 159 22.60 5.58 -16.79
CA ILE A 159 21.55 6.61 -16.49
C ILE A 159 21.88 7.43 -15.26
#